data_AF-A0A382F7T3-F1
#
_entry.id   AF-A0A382F7T3-F1
#
_cell.length_a   1.000
_cell.length_b   1.000
_cell.length_c   1.000
_cell.angle_alpha   90.00
_cell.angle_beta   90.00
_cell.angle_gamma   90.00
#
_symmetry.space_group_name_H-M   'P 1'
#
loop_
_entity.id
_entity.type
_entity.pdbx_description
1 polymer ?
#
loop_
_entity_poly.entity_id
_entity_poly.type
_entity_poly.pdbx_seq_one_letter_code
_entity_poly.pdbx_strand_id
1 'polypeptide(L)'
;LGLKLSIVDGSAAALRNAFMHNYGELEGCSMLVDIGAKTTNVIFVDGGNFFVRSISLGANSITQEFAGESNLDWQQAEEYKKQYGYVHLTNTVEPADPYQAIVVRTARQVMTRLHQQIDQTKQYYVTQRKGQQPVRLFLAGMGSSMTYTAEFFMEKFNLPVEFFNPFRNIELGPEVDRNALVGVAHGMGELAGLGLRTTSVGLTDFNLLPRREKISRQIEKRSPYVIAMLFCVGLVFFVYGAQYKSVTGKQEQAVKDLEAQLAEHSQTANSMVKAKNDLDSSKQDTEKVERLLRTRYIWINVTRAIQAVLEEVTPEIYILTGPDQLELMDKTVAEIQTEFQPRSVTNAVTAVWLESLTAINPFAAAEKVEFGEGAEEGEEGGMAGTSSSIETIFITLTAKNILPRERETLNSQFALLLAKRFRASPMFEDSEEATKVMGSVPPGESTDRWFKLGLQLKLVHPIQMDDMEGSP
;
A
#
# COMPACT_ATOMS: atom_id res chain seq x y z
N LEU A 1 2.34 -40.49 -36.67
CA LEU A 1 3.28 -39.68 -37.48
C LEU A 1 4.28 -38.89 -36.63
N GLY A 2 3.97 -38.46 -35.40
CA GLY A 2 4.97 -37.77 -34.54
C GLY A 2 5.39 -36.37 -35.02
N LEU A 3 4.71 -35.84 -36.05
CA LEU A 3 5.00 -34.54 -36.64
C LEU A 3 4.30 -33.42 -35.86
N LYS A 4 4.99 -32.30 -35.64
CA LYS A 4 4.42 -31.08 -35.04
C LYS A 4 3.89 -30.14 -36.14
N LEU A 5 2.58 -29.89 -36.16
CA LEU A 5 1.91 -29.08 -37.19
C LEU A 5 2.36 -27.61 -37.19
N SER A 6 3.31 -27.19 -38.02
CA SER A 6 3.86 -25.83 -37.91
C SER A 6 2.92 -24.71 -38.36
N ILE A 7 2.29 -24.90 -39.54
CA ILE A 7 1.48 -23.93 -40.27
C ILE A 7 0.31 -24.68 -40.92
N VAL A 8 -0.83 -24.01 -41.05
CA VAL A 8 -1.97 -24.48 -41.87
C VAL A 8 -2.26 -23.40 -42.92
N ASP A 9 -2.21 -23.81 -44.19
CA ASP A 9 -2.39 -22.93 -45.35
C ASP A 9 -3.56 -23.36 -46.23
N GLY A 10 -4.03 -22.46 -47.10
CA GLY A 10 -4.88 -22.79 -48.22
C GLY A 10 -4.04 -23.33 -49.39
N SER A 11 -4.49 -24.41 -50.00
CA SER A 11 -3.82 -25.08 -51.12
C SER A 11 -3.51 -24.13 -52.29
N ALA A 12 -4.50 -23.35 -52.72
CA ALA A 12 -4.34 -22.37 -53.79
C ALA A 12 -3.36 -21.23 -53.43
N ALA A 13 -3.30 -20.84 -52.15
CA ALA A 13 -2.34 -19.83 -51.70
C ALA A 13 -0.90 -20.38 -51.73
N ALA A 14 -0.71 -21.62 -51.30
CA ALA A 14 0.57 -22.31 -51.41
C ALA A 14 1.00 -22.43 -52.88
N LEU A 15 0.10 -22.86 -53.78
CA LEU A 15 0.40 -22.94 -55.21
C LEU A 15 0.77 -21.58 -55.81
N ARG A 16 0.03 -20.51 -55.48
CA ARG A 16 0.39 -19.14 -55.87
C ARG A 16 1.78 -18.75 -55.36
N ASN A 17 2.10 -19.10 -54.12
CA ASN A 17 3.41 -18.79 -53.54
C ASN A 17 4.55 -19.49 -54.27
N ALA A 18 4.37 -20.77 -54.64
CA ALA A 18 5.31 -21.48 -55.50
C ALA A 18 5.44 -20.80 -56.87
N PHE A 19 4.33 -20.33 -57.45
CA PHE A 19 4.36 -19.61 -58.72
C PHE A 19 5.15 -18.30 -58.63
N MET A 20 4.84 -17.44 -57.65
CA MET A 20 5.52 -16.16 -57.49
C MET A 20 7.03 -16.30 -57.24
N HIS A 21 7.45 -17.37 -56.56
CA HIS A 21 8.85 -17.64 -56.32
C HIS A 21 9.61 -18.04 -57.61
N ASN A 22 8.94 -18.74 -58.53
CA ASN A 22 9.57 -19.31 -59.72
C ASN A 22 9.35 -18.50 -61.00
N TYR A 23 8.31 -17.67 -61.04
CA TYR A 23 7.84 -16.94 -62.22
C TYR A 23 7.38 -15.52 -61.89
N GLY A 24 7.78 -14.97 -60.73
CA GLY A 24 7.39 -13.63 -60.29
C GLY A 24 7.93 -12.50 -61.17
N GLU A 25 8.92 -12.80 -62.02
CA GLU A 25 9.46 -11.89 -63.02
C GLU A 25 8.59 -11.75 -64.28
N LEU A 26 7.61 -12.64 -64.48
CA LEU A 26 6.78 -12.62 -65.68
C LEU A 26 5.78 -11.46 -65.65
N GLU A 27 5.79 -10.63 -66.69
CA GLU A 27 4.82 -9.55 -66.86
C GLU A 27 3.47 -10.06 -67.40
N GLY A 28 2.39 -9.38 -67.03
CA GLY A 28 1.02 -9.71 -67.46
C GLY A 28 0.38 -10.86 -66.69
N CYS A 29 -0.94 -10.98 -66.85
CA CYS A 29 -1.74 -11.96 -66.12
C CYS A 29 -1.43 -13.40 -66.56
N SER A 30 -1.11 -14.25 -65.59
CA SER A 30 -0.87 -15.68 -65.78
C SER A 30 -2.01 -16.49 -65.17
N MET A 31 -2.53 -17.47 -65.89
CA MET A 31 -3.58 -18.36 -65.41
C MET A 31 -2.99 -19.72 -65.03
N LEU A 32 -3.06 -20.10 -63.76
CA LEU A 32 -2.70 -21.43 -63.30
C LEU A 32 -3.97 -22.28 -63.22
N VAL A 33 -3.91 -23.49 -63.78
CA VAL A 33 -4.98 -24.47 -63.73
C VAL A 33 -4.43 -25.71 -63.04
N ASP A 34 -4.77 -25.86 -61.76
CA ASP A 34 -4.40 -27.00 -60.94
C ASP A 34 -5.50 -28.06 -60.96
N ILE A 35 -5.27 -29.12 -61.73
CA ILE A 35 -6.23 -30.21 -61.92
C ILE A 35 -5.93 -31.30 -60.89
N GLY A 36 -6.71 -31.32 -59.82
CA GLY A 36 -6.68 -32.37 -58.81
C GLY A 36 -7.53 -33.59 -59.17
N ALA A 37 -7.65 -34.51 -58.22
CA ALA A 37 -8.50 -35.69 -58.39
C ALA A 37 -10.00 -35.31 -58.43
N LYS A 38 -10.49 -34.55 -57.44
CA LYS A 38 -11.92 -34.20 -57.32
C LYS A 38 -12.25 -32.76 -57.73
N THR A 39 -11.27 -31.87 -57.65
CA THR A 39 -11.44 -30.43 -57.83
C THR A 39 -10.35 -29.87 -58.72
N THR A 40 -10.67 -28.83 -59.47
CA THR A 40 -9.70 -28.03 -60.22
C THR A 40 -9.68 -26.62 -59.66
N ASN A 41 -8.51 -26.12 -59.30
CA ASN A 41 -8.32 -24.74 -58.87
C ASN A 41 -7.84 -23.89 -60.05
N VAL A 42 -8.55 -22.81 -60.35
CA VAL A 42 -8.14 -21.83 -61.36
C VAL A 42 -7.68 -20.59 -60.63
N ILE A 43 -6.41 -20.22 -60.82
CA ILE A 43 -5.78 -19.07 -60.16
C ILE A 43 -5.30 -18.11 -61.24
N PHE A 44 -5.75 -16.86 -61.18
CA PHE A 44 -5.22 -15.78 -62.00
C PHE A 44 -4.24 -14.98 -61.16
N VAL A 45 -3.03 -14.78 -61.66
CA VAL A 45 -1.95 -14.05 -61.00
C VAL A 45 -1.58 -12.86 -61.88
N ASP A 46 -1.75 -11.66 -61.34
CA ASP A 46 -1.46 -10.39 -62.01
C ASP A 46 -0.63 -9.50 -61.06
N GLY A 47 0.70 -9.61 -61.20
CA GLY A 47 1.66 -9.01 -60.27
C GLY A 47 1.41 -9.45 -58.82
N GLY A 48 1.14 -8.49 -57.94
CA GLY A 48 0.83 -8.78 -56.53
C GLY A 48 -0.58 -9.34 -56.30
N ASN A 49 -1.52 -9.10 -57.21
CA ASN A 49 -2.91 -9.49 -57.06
C ASN A 49 -3.14 -10.91 -57.56
N PHE A 50 -4.09 -11.61 -56.94
CA PHE A 50 -4.52 -12.91 -57.45
C PHE A 50 -6.00 -13.15 -57.18
N PHE A 51 -6.62 -13.97 -58.01
CA PHE A 51 -7.99 -14.44 -57.87
C PHE A 51 -8.02 -15.95 -58.00
N VAL A 52 -8.73 -16.62 -57.11
CA VAL A 52 -8.91 -18.08 -57.15
C VAL A 52 -10.39 -18.43 -57.22
N ARG A 53 -10.72 -19.43 -58.04
CA ARG A 53 -12.00 -20.12 -58.01
C ARG A 53 -11.77 -21.62 -58.14
N SER A 54 -12.43 -22.40 -57.29
CA SER A 54 -12.42 -23.85 -57.36
C SER A 54 -13.63 -24.36 -58.14
N ILE A 55 -13.39 -25.34 -59.01
CA ILE A 55 -14.38 -26.05 -59.81
C ILE A 55 -14.45 -27.48 -59.27
N SER A 56 -15.66 -27.97 -58.98
CA SER A 56 -15.91 -29.34 -58.50
C SER A 56 -15.87 -30.38 -59.62
N LEU A 57 -14.79 -30.36 -60.42
CA LEU A 57 -14.52 -31.30 -61.51
C LEU A 57 -13.01 -31.55 -61.55
N GLY A 58 -12.60 -32.81 -61.64
CA GLY A 58 -11.19 -33.21 -61.65
C GLY A 58 -10.98 -34.55 -62.36
N ALA A 59 -9.74 -35.05 -62.33
CA ALA A 59 -9.34 -36.24 -63.09
C ALA A 59 -10.01 -37.54 -62.63
N ASN A 60 -10.61 -37.59 -61.43
CA ASN A 60 -11.40 -38.72 -60.95
C ASN A 60 -12.70 -38.90 -61.74
N SER A 61 -13.25 -37.82 -62.32
CA SER A 61 -14.44 -37.94 -63.18
C SER A 61 -14.15 -38.76 -64.43
N ILE A 62 -12.92 -38.67 -64.97
CA ILE A 62 -12.47 -39.53 -66.08
C ILE A 62 -12.50 -40.99 -65.64
N THR A 63 -11.92 -41.29 -64.48
CA THR A 63 -11.86 -42.65 -63.93
C THR A 63 -13.25 -43.22 -63.65
N GLN A 64 -14.14 -42.42 -63.04
CA GLN A 64 -15.50 -42.84 -62.70
C GLN A 64 -16.34 -43.14 -63.94
N GLU A 65 -16.31 -42.27 -64.94
CA GLU A 65 -17.05 -42.47 -66.18
C GLU A 65 -16.46 -43.61 -67.01
N PHE A 66 -15.12 -43.74 -67.05
CA PHE A 66 -14.46 -44.86 -67.73
C PHE A 66 -14.79 -46.19 -67.05
N ALA A 67 -14.73 -46.28 -65.72
CA ALA A 67 -15.10 -47.48 -64.97
C ALA A 67 -16.55 -47.91 -65.28
N GLY A 68 -17.48 -46.94 -65.32
CA GLY A 68 -18.88 -47.20 -65.63
C GLY A 68 -19.09 -47.70 -67.06
N GLU A 69 -18.43 -47.10 -68.05
CA GLU A 69 -18.59 -47.50 -69.47
C GLU A 69 -17.84 -48.79 -69.82
N SER A 70 -16.71 -49.06 -69.16
CA SER A 70 -15.88 -50.26 -69.39
C SER A 70 -16.23 -51.44 -68.48
N ASN A 71 -17.14 -51.24 -67.52
CA ASN A 71 -17.51 -52.22 -66.50
C ASN A 71 -16.31 -52.77 -65.71
N LEU A 72 -15.30 -51.93 -65.49
CA LEU A 72 -14.13 -52.21 -64.67
C LEU A 72 -14.34 -51.69 -63.24
N ASP A 73 -13.68 -52.33 -62.27
CA ASP A 73 -13.59 -51.72 -60.93
C ASP A 73 -12.78 -50.42 -60.98
N TRP A 74 -13.06 -49.50 -60.06
CA TRP A 74 -12.43 -48.17 -60.04
C TRP A 74 -10.90 -48.26 -60.03
N GLN A 75 -10.32 -49.21 -59.27
CA GLN A 75 -8.88 -49.36 -59.20
C GLN A 75 -8.27 -49.83 -60.54
N GLN A 76 -8.94 -50.74 -61.23
CA GLN A 76 -8.53 -51.23 -62.54
C GLN A 76 -8.65 -50.13 -63.60
N ALA A 77 -9.73 -49.35 -63.54
CA ALA A 77 -9.97 -48.22 -64.42
C ALA A 77 -8.91 -47.12 -64.23
N GLU A 78 -8.51 -46.83 -62.99
CA GLU A 78 -7.46 -45.82 -62.70
C GLU A 78 -6.10 -46.27 -63.25
N GLU A 79 -5.74 -47.54 -63.07
CA GLU A 79 -4.48 -48.09 -63.58
C GLU A 79 -4.45 -48.05 -65.11
N TYR A 80 -5.52 -48.51 -65.76
CA TYR A 80 -5.63 -48.47 -67.22
C TYR A 80 -5.60 -47.02 -67.75
N LYS A 81 -6.29 -46.08 -67.09
CA LYS A 81 -6.25 -44.65 -67.44
C LYS A 81 -4.83 -44.09 -67.40
N LYS A 82 -4.05 -44.42 -66.37
CA LYS A 82 -2.65 -43.96 -66.25
C LYS A 82 -1.74 -44.55 -67.32
N GLN A 83 -1.97 -45.81 -67.71
CA GLN A 83 -1.13 -46.51 -68.67
C GLN A 83 -1.46 -46.16 -70.14
N TYR A 84 -2.74 -46.03 -70.49
CA TYR A 84 -3.19 -45.96 -71.89
C TYR A 84 -4.03 -44.72 -72.22
N GLY A 85 -4.41 -43.91 -71.23
CA GLY A 85 -5.26 -42.74 -71.41
C GLY A 85 -4.53 -41.53 -71.97
N TYR A 86 -5.18 -40.84 -72.90
CA TYR A 86 -4.75 -39.54 -73.43
C TYR A 86 -5.97 -38.69 -73.81
N VAL A 87 -5.78 -37.37 -73.90
CA VAL A 87 -6.82 -36.45 -74.34
C VAL A 87 -6.84 -36.41 -75.86
N HIS A 88 -7.95 -36.82 -76.47
CA HIS A 88 -8.07 -36.83 -77.94
C HIS A 88 -8.08 -35.42 -78.53
N LEU A 89 -7.14 -35.14 -79.43
CA LEU A 89 -7.05 -33.88 -80.16
C LEU A 89 -8.04 -33.85 -81.34
N THR A 90 -8.29 -32.67 -81.89
CA THR A 90 -9.13 -32.55 -83.09
C THR A 90 -8.36 -33.14 -84.29
N ASN A 91 -9.02 -33.97 -85.12
CA ASN A 91 -8.46 -34.60 -86.34
C ASN A 91 -7.41 -35.73 -86.13
N THR A 92 -7.32 -36.34 -84.95
CA THR A 92 -6.53 -37.57 -84.76
C THR A 92 -7.37 -38.82 -85.00
N VAL A 93 -6.72 -39.93 -85.40
CA VAL A 93 -7.38 -41.23 -85.60
C VAL A 93 -7.78 -41.81 -84.23
N GLU A 94 -9.01 -42.32 -84.14
CA GLU A 94 -9.46 -43.02 -82.93
C GLU A 94 -8.64 -44.31 -82.70
N PRO A 95 -8.37 -44.67 -81.43
CA PRO A 95 -7.60 -45.86 -81.13
C PRO A 95 -8.36 -47.13 -81.57
N ALA A 96 -7.62 -48.14 -82.03
CA ALA A 96 -8.20 -49.40 -82.51
C ALA A 96 -8.69 -50.30 -81.37
N ASP A 97 -8.11 -50.20 -80.17
CA ASP A 97 -8.56 -50.94 -78.98
C ASP A 97 -9.86 -50.33 -78.43
N PRO A 98 -10.96 -51.10 -78.31
CA PRO A 98 -12.23 -50.62 -77.77
C PRO A 98 -12.11 -50.03 -76.36
N TYR A 99 -11.29 -50.62 -75.47
CA TYR A 99 -11.13 -50.09 -74.11
C TYR A 99 -10.40 -48.75 -74.13
N GLN A 100 -9.38 -48.63 -74.98
CA GLN A 100 -8.67 -47.38 -75.17
C GLN A 100 -9.58 -46.30 -75.79
N ALA A 101 -10.45 -46.67 -76.72
CA ALA A 101 -11.42 -45.74 -77.32
C ALA A 101 -12.37 -45.16 -76.27
N ILE A 102 -12.84 -45.98 -75.33
CA ILE A 102 -13.71 -45.53 -74.23
C ILE A 102 -12.95 -44.52 -73.35
N VAL A 103 -11.76 -44.87 -72.82
CA VAL A 103 -11.03 -43.96 -71.91
C VAL A 103 -10.67 -42.64 -72.57
N VAL A 104 -10.27 -42.66 -73.84
CA VAL A 104 -9.88 -41.48 -74.62
C VAL A 104 -11.11 -40.59 -74.90
N ARG A 105 -12.25 -41.19 -75.25
CA ARG A 105 -13.53 -40.48 -75.43
C ARG A 105 -13.99 -39.84 -74.13
N THR A 106 -14.02 -40.59 -73.04
CA THR A 106 -14.40 -40.10 -71.70
C THR A 106 -13.47 -38.99 -71.23
N ALA A 107 -12.16 -39.15 -71.39
CA ALA A 107 -11.17 -38.11 -71.07
C ALA A 107 -11.46 -36.82 -71.84
N ARG A 108 -11.69 -36.89 -73.15
CA ARG A 108 -12.04 -35.72 -73.96
C ARG A 108 -13.33 -35.04 -73.50
N GLN A 109 -14.36 -35.80 -73.15
CA GLN A 109 -15.65 -35.26 -72.68
C GLN A 109 -15.51 -34.54 -71.33
N VAL A 110 -14.78 -35.14 -70.37
CA VAL A 110 -14.48 -34.50 -69.08
C VAL A 110 -13.65 -33.23 -69.29
N MET A 111 -12.59 -33.29 -70.09
CA MET A 111 -11.72 -32.13 -70.34
C MET A 111 -12.45 -31.01 -71.09
N THR A 112 -13.41 -31.34 -71.96
CA THR A 112 -14.28 -30.36 -72.62
C THR A 112 -15.20 -29.66 -71.62
N ARG A 113 -15.82 -30.40 -70.69
CA ARG A 113 -16.61 -29.81 -69.59
C ARG A 113 -15.74 -28.94 -68.68
N LEU A 114 -14.52 -29.38 -68.39
CA LEU A 114 -13.57 -28.63 -67.58
C LEU A 114 -13.16 -27.33 -68.25
N HIS A 115 -12.81 -27.37 -69.54
CA HIS A 115 -12.55 -26.18 -70.35
C HIS A 115 -13.71 -25.18 -70.27
N GLN A 116 -14.95 -25.62 -70.44
CA GLN A 116 -16.12 -24.73 -70.37
C GLN A 116 -16.24 -24.04 -69.00
N GLN A 117 -16.00 -24.77 -67.90
CA GLN A 117 -16.04 -24.21 -66.54
C GLN A 117 -14.87 -23.24 -66.26
N ILE A 118 -13.69 -23.53 -66.81
CA ILE A 118 -12.53 -22.64 -66.73
C ILE A 118 -12.78 -21.37 -67.55
N ASP A 119 -13.34 -21.48 -68.77
CA ASP A 119 -13.63 -20.30 -69.59
C ASP A 119 -14.70 -19.41 -68.97
N GLN A 120 -15.75 -19.99 -68.37
CA GLN A 120 -16.71 -19.23 -67.56
C GLN A 120 -16.04 -18.51 -66.37
N THR A 121 -15.06 -19.17 -65.75
CA THR A 121 -14.29 -18.60 -64.63
C THR A 121 -13.39 -17.45 -65.10
N LYS A 122 -12.73 -17.59 -66.24
CA LYS A 122 -11.95 -16.54 -66.92
C LYS A 122 -12.85 -15.35 -67.28
N GLN A 123 -14.00 -15.59 -67.90
CA GLN A 123 -14.96 -14.53 -68.24
C GLN A 123 -15.43 -13.79 -66.97
N TYR A 124 -15.75 -14.51 -65.89
CA TYR A 124 -16.12 -13.90 -64.61
C TYR A 124 -14.98 -13.02 -64.05
N TYR A 125 -13.74 -13.51 -64.08
CA TYR A 125 -12.57 -12.75 -63.62
C TYR A 125 -12.36 -11.46 -64.43
N VAL A 126 -12.39 -11.53 -65.76
CA VAL A 126 -12.18 -10.36 -66.62
C VAL A 126 -13.34 -9.37 -66.49
N THR A 127 -14.60 -9.83 -66.56
CA THR A 127 -15.76 -8.94 -66.62
C THR A 127 -16.18 -8.41 -65.25
N GLN A 128 -16.29 -9.27 -64.23
CA GLN A 128 -16.82 -8.89 -62.91
C GLN A 128 -15.74 -8.42 -61.95
N ARG A 129 -14.54 -9.02 -62.01
CA ARG A 129 -13.40 -8.61 -61.16
C ARG A 129 -12.51 -7.57 -61.83
N LYS A 130 -12.82 -7.16 -63.07
CA LYS A 130 -12.02 -6.22 -63.88
C LYS A 130 -10.55 -6.66 -63.97
N GLY A 131 -10.32 -7.97 -63.99
CA GLY A 131 -8.99 -8.55 -64.08
C GLY A 131 -8.41 -8.44 -65.49
N GLN A 132 -7.08 -8.46 -65.59
CA GLN A 132 -6.39 -8.47 -66.87
C GLN A 132 -6.59 -9.81 -67.59
N GLN A 133 -6.68 -9.78 -68.92
CA GLN A 133 -6.82 -11.01 -69.70
C GLN A 133 -5.54 -11.86 -69.56
N PRO A 134 -5.65 -13.16 -69.22
CA PRO A 134 -4.47 -14.00 -69.12
C PRO A 134 -3.79 -14.15 -70.48
N VAL A 135 -2.47 -13.99 -70.48
CA VAL A 135 -1.63 -14.10 -71.69
C VAL A 135 -0.95 -15.46 -71.80
N ARG A 136 -1.00 -16.27 -70.74
CA ARG A 136 -0.40 -17.61 -70.66
C ARG A 136 -1.12 -18.49 -69.64
N LEU A 137 -1.01 -19.80 -69.81
CA LEU A 137 -1.60 -20.81 -68.94
C LEU A 137 -0.53 -21.77 -68.41
N PHE A 138 -0.50 -21.99 -67.10
CA PHE A 138 0.33 -23.00 -66.46
C PHE A 138 -0.52 -24.16 -65.95
N LEU A 139 -0.20 -25.38 -66.37
CA LEU A 139 -0.84 -26.60 -65.91
C LEU A 139 -0.17 -27.11 -64.65
N ALA A 140 -0.96 -27.28 -63.59
CA ALA A 140 -0.54 -27.83 -62.32
C ALA A 140 -1.44 -29.02 -61.93
N GLY A 141 -1.03 -29.77 -60.92
CA GLY A 141 -1.76 -30.91 -60.40
C GLY A 141 -1.58 -32.17 -61.26
N MET A 142 -1.65 -33.34 -60.62
CA MET A 142 -1.43 -34.63 -61.29
C MET A 142 -2.52 -34.98 -62.31
N GLY A 143 -3.69 -34.33 -62.25
CA GLY A 143 -4.74 -34.49 -63.25
C GLY A 143 -4.39 -33.89 -64.62
N SER A 144 -3.37 -33.03 -64.68
CA SER A 144 -2.86 -32.47 -65.94
C SER A 144 -1.81 -33.35 -66.63
N SER A 145 -1.31 -34.41 -65.98
CA SER A 145 -0.25 -35.29 -66.50
C SER A 145 -0.68 -36.15 -67.69
N MET A 146 -1.97 -36.21 -68.02
CA MET A 146 -2.46 -37.03 -69.12
C MET A 146 -1.93 -36.49 -70.45
N THR A 147 -1.46 -37.38 -71.32
CA THR A 147 -0.88 -37.01 -72.62
C THR A 147 -1.85 -36.15 -73.44
N TYR A 148 -1.31 -35.15 -74.13
CA TYR A 148 -2.03 -34.16 -74.93
C TYR A 148 -2.92 -33.15 -74.17
N THR A 149 -2.84 -33.12 -72.84
CA THR A 149 -3.59 -32.13 -72.05
C THR A 149 -3.18 -30.69 -72.35
N ALA A 150 -1.88 -30.42 -72.52
CA ALA A 150 -1.37 -29.09 -72.83
C ALA A 150 -1.84 -28.61 -74.20
N GLU A 151 -1.74 -29.48 -75.20
CA GLU A 151 -2.14 -29.24 -76.58
C GLU A 151 -3.65 -29.03 -76.69
N PHE A 152 -4.44 -29.81 -75.94
CA PHE A 152 -5.88 -29.60 -75.84
C PHE A 152 -6.21 -28.19 -75.32
N PHE A 153 -5.60 -27.76 -74.22
CA PHE A 153 -5.86 -26.43 -73.67
C PHE A 153 -5.29 -25.31 -74.54
N MET A 154 -4.18 -25.54 -75.23
CA MET A 154 -3.58 -24.59 -76.17
C MET A 154 -4.53 -24.34 -77.35
N GLU A 155 -5.10 -25.40 -77.93
CA GLU A 155 -6.12 -25.30 -78.99
C GLU A 155 -7.38 -24.57 -78.50
N LYS A 156 -7.86 -24.89 -77.29
CA LYS A 156 -9.12 -24.34 -76.77
C LYS A 156 -9.03 -22.89 -76.29
N PHE A 157 -7.95 -22.53 -75.61
CA PHE A 157 -7.77 -21.16 -75.10
C PHE A 157 -7.05 -20.23 -76.06
N ASN A 158 -6.37 -20.76 -77.08
CA ASN A 158 -5.48 -19.99 -77.96
C ASN A 158 -4.46 -19.18 -77.16
N LEU A 159 -3.87 -19.81 -76.14
CA LEU A 159 -2.85 -19.26 -75.25
C LEU A 159 -1.66 -20.22 -75.22
N PRO A 160 -0.43 -19.71 -75.00
CA PRO A 160 0.70 -20.57 -74.68
C PRO A 160 0.41 -21.32 -73.37
N VAL A 161 0.56 -22.65 -73.41
CA VAL A 161 0.35 -23.55 -72.28
C VAL A 161 1.67 -24.22 -71.93
N GLU A 162 2.07 -24.13 -70.66
CA GLU A 162 3.26 -24.79 -70.13
C GLU A 162 2.94 -25.60 -68.88
N PHE A 163 3.69 -26.67 -68.62
CA PHE A 163 3.59 -27.36 -67.34
C PHE A 163 4.29 -26.55 -66.25
N PHE A 164 3.61 -26.37 -65.12
CA PHE A 164 4.15 -25.64 -63.99
C PHE A 164 5.32 -26.40 -63.37
N ASN A 165 6.52 -25.83 -63.41
CA ASN A 165 7.65 -26.36 -62.65
C ASN A 165 7.84 -25.56 -61.35
N PRO A 166 7.48 -26.10 -60.17
CA PRO A 166 7.66 -25.41 -58.89
C PRO A 166 9.10 -25.44 -58.36
N PHE A 167 10.00 -26.18 -59.01
CA PHE A 167 11.39 -26.36 -58.57
C PHE A 167 12.40 -25.56 -59.40
N ARG A 168 11.94 -24.67 -60.29
CA ARG A 168 12.80 -23.87 -61.19
C ARG A 168 13.88 -23.09 -60.44
N ASN A 169 13.52 -22.43 -59.33
CA ASN A 169 14.39 -21.64 -58.48
C ASN A 169 14.67 -22.33 -57.12
N ILE A 170 14.42 -23.64 -57.01
CA ILE A 170 14.63 -24.40 -55.77
C ILE A 170 15.82 -25.35 -55.97
N GLU A 171 16.80 -25.26 -55.09
CA GLU A 171 17.93 -26.19 -55.09
C GLU A 171 17.49 -27.57 -54.59
N LEU A 172 17.73 -28.60 -55.40
CA LEU A 172 17.39 -29.99 -55.06
C LEU A 172 18.56 -30.63 -54.31
N GLY A 173 18.25 -31.24 -53.17
CA GLY A 173 19.23 -31.99 -52.36
C GLY A 173 19.79 -33.23 -53.09
N PRO A 174 20.93 -33.76 -52.63
CA PRO A 174 21.64 -34.84 -53.32
C PRO A 174 20.87 -36.17 -53.37
N GLU A 175 19.91 -36.39 -52.46
CA GLU A 175 19.09 -37.60 -52.38
C GLU A 175 17.91 -37.60 -53.36
N VAL A 176 17.63 -36.47 -54.03
CA VAL A 176 16.47 -36.33 -54.93
C VAL A 176 16.85 -36.71 -56.35
N ASP A 177 16.22 -37.76 -56.90
CA ASP A 177 16.34 -38.09 -58.31
C ASP A 177 15.62 -37.05 -59.18
N ARG A 178 16.41 -36.29 -59.94
CA ARG A 178 15.92 -35.25 -60.84
C ARG A 178 15.09 -35.81 -61.98
N ASN A 179 15.42 -37.00 -62.49
CA ASN A 179 14.72 -37.60 -63.62
C ASN A 179 13.31 -38.06 -63.20
N ALA A 180 13.21 -38.69 -62.03
CA ALA A 180 11.92 -39.06 -61.45
C ALA A 180 11.05 -37.83 -61.16
N LEU A 181 11.66 -36.70 -60.77
CA LEU A 181 10.94 -35.48 -60.43
C LEU A 181 10.28 -34.80 -61.63
N VAL A 182 10.92 -34.79 -62.81
CA VAL A 182 10.42 -34.06 -64.01
C VAL A 182 8.98 -34.47 -64.37
N GLY A 183 8.66 -35.77 -64.27
CA GLY A 183 7.33 -36.28 -64.63
C GLY A 183 6.21 -35.99 -63.60
N VAL A 184 6.56 -35.57 -62.38
CA VAL A 184 5.60 -35.33 -61.29
C VAL A 184 5.66 -33.92 -60.71
N ALA A 185 6.61 -33.10 -61.18
CA ALA A 185 6.92 -31.79 -60.62
C ALA A 185 5.68 -30.87 -60.57
N HIS A 186 4.90 -30.82 -61.64
CA HIS A 186 3.68 -30.00 -61.74
C HIS A 186 2.58 -30.42 -60.76
N GLY A 187 2.61 -31.67 -60.26
CA GLY A 187 1.74 -32.15 -59.19
C GLY A 187 2.18 -31.74 -57.78
N MET A 188 3.38 -31.18 -57.62
CA MET A 188 3.97 -30.86 -56.32
C MET A 188 3.98 -29.36 -56.00
N GLY A 189 3.23 -28.55 -56.75
CA GLY A 189 3.21 -27.10 -56.62
C GLY A 189 2.79 -26.61 -55.23
N GLU A 190 1.75 -27.21 -54.65
CA GLU A 190 1.27 -26.88 -53.30
C GLU A 190 2.31 -27.24 -52.23
N LEU A 191 3.00 -28.38 -52.39
CA LEU A 191 4.04 -28.84 -51.45
C LEU A 191 5.24 -27.90 -51.46
N ALA A 192 5.73 -27.55 -52.65
CA ALA A 192 6.82 -26.60 -52.82
C ALA A 192 6.45 -25.24 -52.22
N GLY A 193 5.24 -24.76 -52.49
CA GLY A 193 4.72 -23.50 -51.98
C GLY A 193 4.64 -23.45 -50.45
N LEU A 194 4.18 -24.54 -49.83
CA LEU A 194 4.13 -24.66 -48.37
C LEU A 194 5.54 -24.68 -47.76
N GLY A 195 6.48 -25.38 -48.40
CA GLY A 195 7.89 -25.41 -47.98
C GLY A 195 8.53 -24.02 -48.00
N LEU A 196 8.31 -23.26 -49.08
CA LEU A 196 8.82 -21.90 -49.28
C LEU A 196 8.35 -20.90 -48.21
N ARG A 197 7.21 -21.14 -47.53
CA ARG A 197 6.75 -20.25 -46.45
C ARG A 197 7.66 -20.21 -45.24
N THR A 198 8.52 -21.22 -45.05
CA THR A 198 9.46 -21.22 -43.92
C THR A 198 10.64 -20.29 -44.17
N THR A 199 10.99 -20.06 -45.44
CA THR A 199 12.24 -19.41 -45.84
C THR A 199 12.05 -18.07 -46.56
N SER A 200 10.91 -17.87 -47.23
CA SER A 200 10.73 -16.75 -48.16
C SER A 200 9.90 -15.63 -47.53
N VAL A 201 10.46 -14.41 -47.54
CA VAL A 201 9.79 -13.19 -47.05
C VAL A 201 8.98 -12.55 -48.20
N GLY A 202 7.74 -12.12 -47.94
CA GLY A 202 6.90 -11.40 -48.92
C GLY A 202 5.92 -12.26 -49.71
N LEU A 203 5.85 -13.57 -49.46
CA LEU A 203 4.81 -14.46 -49.99
C LEU A 203 3.49 -14.30 -49.22
N THR A 204 2.36 -14.72 -49.81
CA THR A 204 1.05 -14.54 -49.18
C THR A 204 0.93 -15.38 -47.91
N ASP A 205 0.67 -14.73 -46.77
CA ASP A 205 0.59 -15.36 -45.46
C ASP A 205 -0.86 -15.65 -45.04
N PHE A 206 -1.41 -16.81 -45.47
CA PHE A 206 -2.65 -17.35 -44.91
C PHE A 206 -2.31 -18.38 -43.83
N ASN A 207 -2.35 -18.01 -42.54
CA ASN A 207 -2.14 -18.96 -41.45
C ASN A 207 -3.43 -19.23 -40.68
N LEU A 208 -4.10 -20.32 -41.06
CA LEU A 208 -5.38 -20.78 -40.53
C LEU A 208 -5.27 -21.51 -39.19
N LEU A 209 -4.08 -21.58 -38.58
CA LEU A 209 -3.94 -22.19 -37.26
C LEU A 209 -4.85 -21.49 -36.24
N PRO A 210 -5.66 -22.25 -35.48
CA PRO A 210 -6.48 -21.70 -34.41
C PRO A 210 -5.64 -20.89 -33.43
N ARG A 211 -6.15 -19.75 -32.96
CA ARG A 211 -5.42 -18.89 -32.01
C ARG A 211 -4.94 -19.65 -30.76
N ARG A 212 -5.71 -20.65 -30.32
CA ARG A 212 -5.36 -21.52 -29.17
C ARG A 212 -4.06 -22.29 -29.37
N GLU A 213 -3.82 -22.80 -30.57
CA GLU A 213 -2.57 -23.49 -30.95
C GLU A 213 -1.40 -22.51 -31.03
N LYS A 214 -1.62 -21.31 -31.60
CA LYS A 214 -0.59 -20.27 -31.70
C LYS A 214 -0.06 -19.83 -30.33
N ILE A 215 -0.96 -19.65 -29.35
CA ILE A 215 -0.60 -19.24 -27.98
C ILE A 215 0.16 -20.36 -27.26
N SER A 216 -0.33 -21.60 -27.35
CA SER A 216 0.33 -22.76 -26.72
C SER A 216 1.78 -22.93 -27.21
N ARG A 217 2.03 -22.64 -28.49
CA ARG A 217 3.38 -22.66 -29.07
C ARG A 217 4.29 -21.55 -28.58
N GLN A 218 3.76 -20.34 -28.39
CA GLN A 218 4.56 -19.26 -27.81
C GLN A 218 4.97 -19.60 -26.38
N ILE A 219 4.10 -20.28 -25.63
CA ILE A 219 4.39 -20.80 -24.30
C ILE A 219 5.46 -21.90 -24.37
N GLU A 220 5.33 -22.88 -25.27
CA GLU A 220 6.34 -23.95 -25.44
C GLU A 220 7.71 -23.39 -25.85
N LYS A 221 7.76 -22.45 -26.81
CA LYS A 221 9.00 -21.78 -27.22
C LYS A 221 9.63 -20.93 -26.12
N ARG A 222 8.82 -20.35 -25.22
CA ARG A 222 9.28 -19.48 -24.12
C ARG A 222 9.57 -20.25 -22.82
N SER A 223 9.03 -21.47 -22.68
CA SER A 223 9.25 -22.36 -21.54
C SER A 223 10.72 -22.50 -21.11
N PRO A 224 11.71 -22.72 -22.01
CA PRO A 224 13.11 -22.82 -21.58
C PRO A 224 13.63 -21.52 -20.95
N TYR A 225 13.19 -20.35 -21.42
CA TYR A 225 13.58 -19.07 -20.83
C TYR A 225 12.95 -18.85 -19.45
N VAL A 226 11.71 -19.31 -19.26
CA VAL A 226 11.05 -19.26 -17.93
C VAL A 226 11.76 -20.17 -16.94
N ILE A 227 12.16 -21.37 -17.36
CA ILE A 227 12.96 -22.28 -16.53
C ILE A 227 14.32 -21.65 -16.19
N ALA A 228 15.00 -21.05 -17.16
CA ALA A 228 16.26 -20.33 -16.92
C ALA A 228 16.08 -19.16 -15.95
N MET A 229 14.99 -18.39 -16.07
CA MET A 229 14.67 -17.29 -15.15
C MET A 229 14.43 -17.80 -13.73
N LEU A 230 13.63 -18.85 -13.55
CA LEU A 230 13.40 -19.48 -12.25
C LEU A 230 14.69 -20.00 -11.63
N PHE A 231 15.58 -20.56 -12.45
CA PHE A 231 16.90 -21.01 -12.01
C PHE A 231 17.77 -19.84 -11.53
N CYS A 232 17.82 -18.73 -12.29
CA CYS A 232 18.55 -17.52 -11.88
C CYS A 232 18.01 -16.94 -10.57
N VAL A 233 16.68 -16.87 -10.40
CA VAL A 233 16.05 -16.41 -9.15
C VAL A 233 16.41 -17.35 -8.00
N GLY A 234 16.37 -18.67 -8.22
CA GLY A 234 16.80 -19.66 -7.24
C GLY A 234 18.27 -19.51 -6.82
N LEU A 235 19.16 -19.19 -7.76
CA LEU A 235 20.57 -18.89 -7.46
C LEU A 235 20.73 -17.64 -6.59
N VAL A 236 19.96 -16.58 -6.83
CA VAL A 236 19.99 -15.37 -5.98
C VAL A 236 19.56 -15.71 -4.54
N PHE A 237 18.47 -16.46 -4.36
CA PHE A 237 18.05 -16.91 -3.03
C PHE A 237 19.07 -17.84 -2.37
N PHE A 238 19.71 -18.71 -3.14
CA PHE A 238 20.77 -19.59 -2.65
C PHE A 238 22.00 -18.81 -2.15
N VAL A 239 22.47 -17.83 -2.92
CA VAL A 239 23.58 -16.94 -2.52
C VAL A 239 23.22 -16.14 -1.28
N TYR A 240 21.99 -15.60 -1.21
CA TYR A 240 21.51 -14.86 -0.05
C TYR A 240 21.44 -15.74 1.21
N GLY A 241 20.92 -16.97 1.08
CA GLY A 241 20.89 -17.94 2.18
C GLY A 241 22.29 -18.37 2.65
N ALA A 242 23.24 -18.55 1.73
CA ALA A 242 24.62 -18.85 2.06
C ALA A 242 25.31 -17.71 2.83
N GLN A 243 25.09 -16.46 2.42
CA GLN A 243 25.56 -15.26 3.15
C GLN A 243 24.98 -15.22 4.56
N TYR A 244 23.67 -15.41 4.71
CA TYR A 244 23.01 -15.41 6.01
C TYR A 244 23.58 -16.47 6.96
N LYS A 245 23.78 -17.71 6.48
CA LYS A 245 24.39 -18.79 7.26
C LYS A 245 25.81 -18.45 7.74
N SER A 246 26.60 -17.76 6.91
CA SER A 246 27.96 -17.33 7.28
C SER A 246 27.97 -16.20 8.31
N VAL A 247 26.97 -15.31 8.29
CA VAL A 247 26.83 -14.20 9.24
C VAL A 247 26.31 -14.68 10.58
N THR A 248 25.35 -15.61 10.62
CA THR A 248 24.85 -16.20 11.86
C THR A 248 25.95 -16.95 12.62
N GLY A 249 26.83 -17.66 11.91
CA GLY A 249 27.98 -18.32 12.54
C GLY A 249 28.95 -17.34 13.21
N LYS A 250 29.19 -16.16 12.60
CA LYS A 250 30.02 -15.10 13.19
C LYS A 250 29.35 -14.41 14.37
N GLN A 251 28.04 -14.19 14.32
CA GLN A 251 27.29 -13.63 15.45
C GLN A 251 27.27 -14.58 16.63
N GLU A 252 27.14 -15.89 16.41
CA GLU A 252 27.18 -16.87 17.50
C GLU A 252 28.56 -16.92 18.18
N GLN A 253 29.65 -16.80 17.41
CA GLN A 253 31.00 -16.65 17.97
C GLN A 253 31.19 -15.32 18.71
N ALA A 254 30.71 -14.20 18.14
CA ALA A 254 30.78 -12.90 18.78
C ALA A 254 29.98 -12.84 20.10
N VAL A 255 28.84 -13.53 20.18
CA VAL A 255 28.05 -13.65 21.42
C VAL A 255 28.82 -14.45 22.47
N LYS A 256 29.47 -15.56 22.09
CA LYS A 256 30.31 -16.34 23.02
C LYS A 256 31.52 -15.54 23.52
N ASP A 257 32.14 -14.73 22.67
CA ASP A 257 33.26 -13.87 23.05
C ASP A 257 32.80 -12.69 23.94
N LEU A 258 31.63 -12.12 23.67
CA LEU A 258 31.01 -11.09 24.52
C LEU A 258 30.61 -11.65 25.88
N GLU A 259 30.04 -12.86 25.96
CA GLU A 259 29.71 -13.53 27.22
C GLU A 259 30.98 -13.80 28.04
N ALA A 260 32.09 -14.20 27.40
CA ALA A 260 33.38 -14.38 28.06
C ALA A 260 33.94 -13.06 28.64
N GLN A 261 33.86 -11.95 27.90
CA GLN A 261 34.28 -10.62 28.37
C GLN A 261 33.34 -10.05 29.44
N LEU A 262 32.04 -10.33 29.36
CA LEU A 262 31.06 -9.90 30.35
C LEU A 262 31.27 -10.63 31.69
N ALA A 263 31.67 -11.90 31.65
CA ALA A 263 32.02 -12.66 32.85
C ALA A 263 33.21 -12.06 33.61
N GLU A 264 34.23 -11.57 32.90
CA GLU A 264 35.39 -10.88 33.51
C GLU A 264 35.01 -9.53 34.13
N HIS A 265 34.19 -8.72 33.43
CA HIS A 265 33.74 -7.41 33.92
C HIS A 265 32.62 -7.46 34.98
N SER A 266 31.94 -8.60 35.14
CA SER A 266 30.88 -8.78 36.14
C SER A 266 31.37 -8.60 37.58
N GLN A 267 32.63 -8.92 37.87
CA GLN A 267 33.23 -8.74 39.20
C GLN A 267 33.39 -7.26 39.55
N THR A 268 33.82 -6.45 38.58
CA THR A 268 33.95 -4.98 38.76
C THR A 268 32.57 -4.32 38.86
N ALA A 269 31.59 -4.76 38.04
CA ALA A 269 30.22 -4.25 38.10
C ALA A 269 29.55 -4.54 39.45
N ASN A 270 29.73 -5.75 40.00
CA ASN A 270 29.19 -6.10 41.31
C ASN A 270 29.81 -5.28 42.45
N SER A 271 31.08 -4.89 42.33
CA SER A 271 31.73 -4.01 43.31
C SER A 271 31.20 -2.56 43.25
N MET A 272 30.89 -2.05 42.05
CA MET A 272 30.30 -0.72 41.87
C MET A 272 28.83 -0.67 42.31
N VAL A 273 28.06 -1.74 42.12
CA VAL A 273 26.66 -1.82 42.59
C VAL A 273 26.61 -1.79 44.12
N LYS A 274 27.51 -2.49 44.82
CA LYS A 274 27.61 -2.39 46.29
C LYS A 274 27.93 -0.98 46.75
N ALA A 275 28.95 -0.34 46.18
CA ALA A 275 29.34 1.02 46.55
C ALA A 275 28.24 2.07 46.27
N LYS A 276 27.43 1.87 45.23
CA LYS A 276 26.28 2.73 44.93
C LYS A 276 25.14 2.56 45.94
N ASN A 277 24.82 1.33 46.31
CA ASN A 277 23.78 1.05 47.30
C ASN A 277 24.15 1.61 48.69
N ASP A 278 25.43 1.57 49.07
CA ASP A 278 25.93 2.16 50.32
C ASP A 278 25.88 3.70 50.30
N LEU A 279 26.01 4.33 49.13
CA LEU A 279 25.89 5.78 48.98
C LEU A 279 24.42 6.25 49.06
N ASP A 280 23.49 5.48 48.49
CA ASP A 280 22.07 5.82 48.49
C ASP A 280 21.43 5.67 49.89
N SER A 281 21.89 4.71 50.70
CA SER A 281 21.45 4.58 52.10
C SER A 281 21.91 5.77 52.97
N SER A 282 23.15 6.23 52.80
CA SER A 282 23.66 7.40 53.53
C SER A 282 22.95 8.71 53.15
N LYS A 283 22.51 8.84 51.89
CA LYS A 283 21.68 9.98 51.46
C LYS A 283 20.30 9.98 52.11
N GLN A 284 19.65 8.82 52.20
CA GLN A 284 18.34 8.71 52.85
C GLN A 284 18.38 9.07 54.34
N ASP A 285 19.45 8.71 55.05
CA ASP A 285 19.59 9.06 56.47
C ASP A 285 19.82 10.56 56.68
N THR A 286 20.47 11.24 55.73
CA THR A 286 20.70 12.69 55.79
C THR A 286 19.40 13.49 55.57
N GLU A 287 18.53 13.06 54.66
CA GLU A 287 17.23 13.72 54.41
C GLU A 287 16.27 13.61 55.61
N LYS A 288 16.31 12.50 56.35
CA LYS A 288 15.50 12.32 57.57
C LYS A 288 15.90 13.31 58.66
N VAL A 289 17.21 13.54 58.84
CA VAL A 289 17.73 14.50 59.83
C VAL A 289 17.40 15.94 59.44
N GLU A 290 17.45 16.28 58.15
CA GLU A 290 17.09 17.63 57.68
C GLU A 290 15.62 17.97 57.97
N ARG A 291 14.69 17.00 57.80
CA ARG A 291 13.27 17.20 58.10
C ARG A 291 13.01 17.46 59.58
N LEU A 292 13.67 16.74 60.48
CA LEU A 292 13.54 16.92 61.94
C LEU A 292 14.03 18.28 62.44
N LEU A 293 15.10 18.80 61.84
CA LEU A 293 15.60 20.13 62.20
C LEU A 293 14.61 21.22 61.75
N ARG A 294 13.95 21.06 60.60
CA ARG A 294 13.05 22.06 60.05
C ARG A 294 11.75 22.21 60.86
N THR A 295 11.16 21.14 61.40
CA THR A 295 9.96 21.20 62.25
C THR A 295 10.19 21.90 63.59
N ARG A 296 11.41 21.82 64.15
CA ARG A 296 11.74 22.40 65.47
C ARG A 296 11.69 23.93 65.52
N TYR A 297 11.89 24.61 64.40
CA TYR A 297 11.96 26.09 64.35
C TYR A 297 10.67 26.78 63.87
N ILE A 298 9.68 26.02 63.37
CA ILE A 298 8.45 26.59 62.80
C ILE A 298 7.62 27.32 63.85
N TRP A 299 7.39 26.72 65.03
CA TRP A 299 6.60 27.36 66.09
C TRP A 299 7.24 28.63 66.64
N ILE A 300 8.57 28.69 66.68
CA ILE A 300 9.32 29.89 67.07
C ILE A 300 9.11 31.00 66.03
N ASN A 301 9.10 30.66 64.75
CA ASN A 301 8.88 31.65 63.68
C ASN A 301 7.43 32.14 63.64
N VAL A 302 6.44 31.25 63.87
CA VAL A 302 5.02 31.64 63.94
C VAL A 302 4.75 32.58 65.11
N THR A 303 5.24 32.26 66.32
CA THR A 303 5.05 33.14 67.49
C THR A 303 5.79 34.46 67.32
N ARG A 304 7.01 34.46 66.77
CA ARG A 304 7.75 35.69 66.45
C ARG A 304 7.02 36.56 65.42
N ALA A 305 6.41 35.96 64.41
CA ALA A 305 5.64 36.71 63.40
C ALA A 305 4.36 37.31 63.97
N ILE A 306 3.65 36.59 64.85
CA ILE A 306 2.49 37.13 65.57
C ILE A 306 2.92 38.29 66.47
N GLN A 307 4.03 38.13 67.21
CA GLN A 307 4.58 39.18 68.06
C GLN A 307 4.97 40.42 67.25
N ALA A 308 5.70 40.27 66.14
CA ALA A 308 6.11 41.40 65.30
C ALA A 308 4.92 42.21 64.75
N VAL A 309 3.85 41.53 64.33
CA VAL A 309 2.62 42.20 63.86
C VAL A 309 1.90 42.93 65.01
N LEU A 310 1.86 42.34 66.20
CA LEU A 310 1.25 42.99 67.37
C LEU A 310 2.09 44.18 67.87
N GLU A 311 3.41 44.10 67.80
CA GLU A 311 4.34 45.20 68.12
C GLU A 311 4.21 46.36 67.13
N GLU A 312 4.02 46.09 65.84
CA GLU A 312 3.83 47.15 64.82
C GLU A 312 2.51 47.92 65.00
N VAL A 313 1.49 47.28 65.59
CA VAL A 313 0.15 47.85 65.79
C VAL A 313 0.02 48.54 67.16
N THR A 314 0.90 48.27 68.12
CA THR A 314 0.84 48.85 69.48
C THR A 314 1.95 49.88 69.71
N PRO A 315 1.66 51.18 69.90
CA PRO A 315 2.69 52.14 70.27
C PRO A 315 3.05 51.98 71.76
N GLU A 316 4.26 51.46 72.02
CA GLU A 316 5.12 51.54 73.21
C GLU A 316 4.52 51.35 74.65
N ILE A 317 5.36 50.77 75.51
CA ILE A 317 5.03 50.03 76.74
C ILE A 317 4.59 50.94 77.91
N TYR A 318 3.51 50.57 78.60
CA TYR A 318 3.19 51.03 79.96
C TYR A 318 3.23 49.84 80.94
N ILE A 319 4.02 49.93 82.02
CA ILE A 319 4.04 48.93 83.10
C ILE A 319 3.13 49.41 84.22
N LEU A 320 2.13 48.58 84.59
CA LEU A 320 1.23 48.81 85.72
C LEU A 320 1.94 48.53 87.05
N THR A 321 2.25 49.57 87.82
CA THR A 321 2.55 49.48 89.24
C THR A 321 1.44 50.15 90.04
N GLY A 322 0.35 49.42 90.29
CA GLY A 322 -0.75 49.85 91.17
C GLY A 322 -1.92 50.54 90.46
N PRO A 323 -3.05 50.77 91.16
CA PRO A 323 -4.35 50.70 90.52
C PRO A 323 -4.69 51.83 89.53
N ASP A 324 -4.19 53.07 89.66
CA ASP A 324 -4.81 54.19 88.89
C ASP A 324 -3.94 55.45 88.63
N GLN A 325 -2.61 55.38 88.43
CA GLN A 325 -1.82 56.55 87.95
C GLN A 325 -0.69 56.18 86.97
N LEU A 326 -0.52 56.96 85.88
CA LEU A 326 0.47 56.80 84.79
C LEU A 326 1.32 58.08 84.63
N GLU A 327 2.65 57.95 84.61
CA GLU A 327 3.60 59.03 84.24
C GLU A 327 4.50 58.61 83.08
N LEU A 328 4.90 59.59 82.23
CA LEU A 328 5.47 59.44 80.89
C LEU A 328 6.97 59.85 80.90
N MET A 329 7.84 59.19 80.12
CA MET A 329 9.23 59.64 79.92
C MET A 329 9.41 60.36 78.57
N ASP A 330 10.13 61.49 78.62
CA ASP A 330 10.12 62.59 77.64
C ASP A 330 11.24 62.54 76.56
N LYS A 331 10.83 62.84 75.30
CA LYS A 331 11.53 63.20 74.01
C LYS A 331 11.77 62.04 73.00
N THR A 332 11.45 62.10 71.69
CA THR A 332 11.08 63.18 70.71
C THR A 332 10.30 62.57 69.53
N VAL A 333 9.14 63.13 69.16
CA VAL A 333 8.55 63.25 67.80
C VAL A 333 7.84 64.63 67.65
N ALA A 334 8.16 65.57 68.53
CA ALA A 334 7.86 66.99 68.35
C ALA A 334 8.48 67.57 67.04
N GLU A 335 9.34 66.80 66.36
CA GLU A 335 9.91 67.09 65.04
C GLU A 335 9.06 66.59 63.85
N ILE A 336 8.13 65.61 64.03
CA ILE A 336 7.30 65.12 62.90
C ILE A 336 6.02 65.96 62.72
N GLN A 337 5.63 66.71 63.77
CA GLN A 337 4.48 67.62 63.72
C GLN A 337 4.72 68.91 62.92
N THR A 338 5.92 69.14 62.36
CA THR A 338 6.22 70.36 61.59
C THR A 338 6.20 70.17 60.06
N GLU A 339 6.17 68.95 59.52
CA GLU A 339 6.39 68.74 58.07
C GLU A 339 5.19 68.18 57.28
N PHE A 340 4.16 67.61 57.92
CA PHE A 340 2.98 67.13 57.17
C PHE A 340 1.66 67.39 57.92
N GLN A 341 0.92 68.42 57.50
CA GLN A 341 -0.53 68.47 57.73
C GLN A 341 -1.22 67.64 56.64
N PRO A 342 -1.85 66.51 57.02
CA PRO A 342 -3.17 66.23 56.47
C PRO A 342 -4.16 65.73 57.53
N ARG A 343 -5.40 66.16 57.33
CA ARG A 343 -6.61 65.74 58.03
C ARG A 343 -6.78 64.21 58.00
N SER A 344 -7.41 63.73 59.07
CA SER A 344 -8.04 62.40 59.23
C SER A 344 -7.14 61.17 59.22
N VAL A 345 -6.54 60.89 60.39
CA VAL A 345 -6.33 59.52 60.91
C VAL A 345 -6.49 59.59 62.43
N THR A 346 -7.58 59.07 62.99
CA THR A 346 -7.72 58.93 64.46
C THR A 346 -6.93 57.72 64.91
N ASN A 347 -5.80 57.97 65.57
CA ASN A 347 -4.98 56.99 66.27
C ASN A 347 -5.84 56.26 67.33
N ALA A 348 -6.24 55.02 67.05
CA ALA A 348 -6.82 54.15 68.06
C ALA A 348 -5.67 53.59 68.92
N VAL A 349 -5.47 54.16 70.11
CA VAL A 349 -4.54 53.62 71.10
C VAL A 349 -5.26 52.45 71.80
N THR A 350 -5.04 51.24 71.29
CA THR A 350 -5.69 50.01 71.77
C THR A 350 -4.62 49.00 72.18
N ALA A 351 -4.60 48.60 73.45
CA ALA A 351 -3.73 47.53 73.93
C ALA A 351 -4.38 46.17 73.64
N VAL A 352 -3.59 45.18 73.21
CA VAL A 352 -4.10 43.87 72.77
C VAL A 352 -3.41 42.75 73.55
N TRP A 353 -4.19 41.79 74.02
CA TRP A 353 -3.72 40.58 74.69
C TRP A 353 -4.16 39.34 73.91
N LEU A 354 -3.23 38.39 73.76
CA LEU A 354 -3.49 37.08 73.18
C LEU A 354 -4.19 36.19 74.22
N GLU A 355 -5.44 35.81 73.94
CA GLU A 355 -6.22 34.95 74.85
C GLU A 355 -6.06 33.47 74.49
N SER A 356 -6.04 33.14 73.20
CA SER A 356 -5.81 31.76 72.74
C SER A 356 -5.21 31.69 71.34
N LEU A 357 -4.46 30.62 71.09
CA LEU A 357 -3.87 30.24 69.81
C LEU A 357 -4.19 28.76 69.56
N THR A 358 -5.11 28.46 68.64
CA THR A 358 -5.59 27.08 68.41
C THR A 358 -5.60 26.71 66.94
N ALA A 359 -5.35 25.44 66.62
CA ALA A 359 -5.49 24.91 65.26
C ALA A 359 -6.95 24.53 64.89
N ILE A 360 -7.85 24.52 65.88
CA ILE A 360 -9.26 24.17 65.73
C ILE A 360 -10.08 25.47 65.84
N ASN A 361 -11.07 25.66 64.96
CA ASN A 361 -11.91 26.86 64.89
C ASN A 361 -12.85 26.96 66.12
N PRO A 362 -12.65 27.92 67.03
CA PRO A 362 -13.50 28.05 68.21
C PRO A 362 -14.85 28.76 67.93
N PHE A 363 -15.02 29.39 66.76
CA PHE A 363 -16.21 30.18 66.41
C PHE A 363 -17.30 29.40 65.66
N ALA A 364 -17.08 28.11 65.35
CA ALA A 364 -18.03 27.29 64.62
C ALA A 364 -19.32 26.93 65.40
N ALA A 365 -19.33 27.09 66.73
CA ALA A 365 -20.44 26.69 67.60
C ALA A 365 -21.57 27.74 67.73
N ALA A 366 -21.44 28.94 67.14
CA ALA A 366 -22.39 30.04 67.32
C ALA A 366 -23.45 30.20 66.19
N GLU A 367 -23.43 29.36 65.14
CA GLU A 367 -24.30 29.51 63.95
C GLU A 367 -25.38 28.42 63.76
N LYS A 368 -25.68 27.59 64.77
CA LYS A 368 -26.76 26.58 64.67
C LYS A 368 -27.70 26.57 65.87
N VAL A 369 -28.75 27.39 65.83
CA VAL A 369 -30.03 27.14 66.53
C VAL A 369 -31.18 27.65 65.64
N GLU A 370 -31.78 26.75 64.85
CA GLU A 370 -33.25 26.58 64.76
C GLU A 370 -33.64 25.52 63.70
N PHE A 371 -34.58 24.67 64.11
CA PHE A 371 -35.33 23.64 63.38
C PHE A 371 -34.64 22.31 63.00
N GLY A 372 -34.95 21.29 63.80
CA GLY A 372 -35.91 20.28 63.34
C GLY A 372 -35.40 18.84 63.24
N GLU A 373 -35.70 18.07 64.29
CA GLU A 373 -35.60 16.62 64.50
C GLU A 373 -35.86 15.68 63.30
N GLY A 374 -35.14 14.55 63.29
CA GLY A 374 -35.48 13.38 62.46
C GLY A 374 -34.50 12.21 62.50
N ALA A 375 -34.53 11.45 63.60
CA ALA A 375 -34.33 9.99 63.77
C ALA A 375 -33.14 9.20 63.14
N GLU A 376 -32.43 8.54 64.07
CA GLU A 376 -32.00 7.13 64.12
C GLU A 376 -30.91 6.53 63.19
N GLU A 377 -29.83 6.16 63.89
CA GLU A 377 -28.83 5.09 63.78
C GLU A 377 -28.87 4.06 62.62
N GLY A 378 -27.68 3.84 62.04
CA GLY A 378 -27.34 2.70 61.20
C GLY A 378 -25.87 2.66 60.75
N GLU A 379 -25.06 1.94 61.54
CA GLU A 379 -23.86 1.13 61.19
C GLU A 379 -22.52 1.73 60.69
N GLU A 380 -21.51 1.39 61.50
CA GLU A 380 -20.09 1.03 61.25
C GLU A 380 -19.43 1.22 59.87
N GLY A 381 -18.20 1.75 59.93
CA GLY A 381 -17.11 1.26 59.10
C GLY A 381 -16.06 2.28 58.68
N GLY A 382 -14.86 2.19 59.24
CA GLY A 382 -13.63 2.58 58.54
C GLY A 382 -12.79 3.68 59.19
N MET A 383 -11.83 3.27 60.02
CA MET A 383 -10.62 4.04 60.34
C MET A 383 -9.92 4.50 59.05
N ALA A 384 -9.77 5.81 58.90
CA ALA A 384 -8.82 6.43 57.97
C ALA A 384 -7.90 7.33 58.79
N GLY A 385 -6.61 7.02 58.75
CA GLY A 385 -5.56 7.87 59.33
C GLY A 385 -5.53 9.23 58.62
N THR A 386 -5.32 10.26 59.41
CA THR A 386 -5.04 11.60 58.91
C THR A 386 -3.79 12.12 59.60
N SER A 387 -2.68 12.11 58.86
CA SER A 387 -1.55 13.00 59.08
C SER A 387 -2.13 14.42 59.19
N SER A 388 -2.17 14.97 60.40
CA SER A 388 -2.87 16.23 60.66
C SER A 388 -1.96 17.41 60.32
N SER A 389 -1.97 17.80 59.04
CA SER A 389 -1.30 19.05 58.64
C SER A 389 -2.08 20.25 59.15
N ILE A 390 -1.46 21.08 60.00
CA ILE A 390 -2.05 22.33 60.48
C ILE A 390 -1.84 23.39 59.40
N GLU A 391 -2.91 23.71 58.66
CA GLU A 391 -2.90 24.74 57.63
C GLU A 391 -3.34 26.11 58.16
N THR A 392 -4.25 26.12 59.15
CA THR A 392 -4.89 27.34 59.64
C THR A 392 -4.81 27.41 61.15
N ILE A 393 -4.52 28.61 61.65
CA ILE A 393 -4.45 28.93 63.07
C ILE A 393 -5.50 29.99 63.38
N PHE A 394 -6.22 29.80 64.48
CA PHE A 394 -7.21 30.72 65.00
C PHE A 394 -6.66 31.43 66.22
N ILE A 395 -6.82 32.75 66.23
CA ILE A 395 -6.39 33.61 67.32
C ILE A 395 -7.60 34.31 67.92
N THR A 396 -7.71 34.28 69.24
CA THR A 396 -8.66 35.12 69.98
C THR A 396 -7.88 36.19 70.71
N LEU A 397 -8.23 37.46 70.46
CA LEU A 397 -7.59 38.62 71.07
C LEU A 397 -8.60 39.37 71.94
N THR A 398 -8.17 39.77 73.13
CA THR A 398 -8.88 40.74 73.96
C THR A 398 -8.18 42.08 73.83
N ALA A 399 -8.91 43.13 73.50
CA ALA A 399 -8.39 44.45 73.22
C ALA A 399 -9.03 45.50 74.16
N LYS A 400 -8.24 46.47 74.63
CA LYS A 400 -8.70 47.58 75.46
C LYS A 400 -8.38 48.93 74.83
N ASN A 401 -9.41 49.76 74.65
CA ASN A 401 -9.26 51.15 74.22
C ASN A 401 -8.75 51.99 75.40
N ILE A 402 -7.60 52.64 75.22
CA ILE A 402 -6.92 53.41 76.27
C ILE A 402 -7.56 54.80 76.41
N LEU A 403 -8.01 55.39 75.30
CA LEU A 403 -8.71 56.67 75.26
C LEU A 403 -10.23 56.50 75.02
N PRO A 404 -11.08 57.45 75.46
CA PRO A 404 -12.51 57.44 75.18
C PRO A 404 -12.81 57.41 73.68
N ARG A 405 -13.83 56.67 73.28
CA ARG A 405 -14.17 56.46 71.87
C ARG A 405 -14.85 57.69 71.29
N GLU A 406 -14.39 58.18 70.14
CA GLU A 406 -15.08 59.24 69.40
C GLU A 406 -16.20 58.70 68.49
N ARG A 407 -16.17 57.40 68.13
CA ARG A 407 -17.12 56.73 67.22
C ARG A 407 -17.35 55.25 67.58
N GLU A 408 -18.57 54.76 67.38
CA GLU A 408 -18.96 53.36 67.70
C GLU A 408 -18.30 52.30 66.78
N THR A 409 -17.82 52.68 65.59
CA THR A 409 -17.25 51.76 64.58
C THR A 409 -15.74 51.55 64.68
N LEU A 410 -15.07 52.17 65.66
CA LEU A 410 -13.61 52.13 65.80
C LEU A 410 -13.06 50.70 66.02
N ASN A 411 -13.77 49.86 66.78
CA ASN A 411 -13.32 48.49 67.08
C ASN A 411 -13.28 47.60 65.83
N SER A 412 -14.29 47.72 64.97
CA SER A 412 -14.37 46.97 63.71
C SER A 412 -13.30 47.44 62.73
N GLN A 413 -13.01 48.75 62.68
CA GLN A 413 -11.93 49.29 61.84
C GLN A 413 -10.54 48.84 62.33
N PHE A 414 -10.33 48.79 63.64
CA PHE A 414 -9.10 48.27 64.24
C PHE A 414 -8.89 46.78 63.93
N ALA A 415 -9.94 45.96 64.05
CA ALA A 415 -9.87 44.53 63.71
C ALA A 415 -9.54 44.30 62.22
N LEU A 416 -10.11 45.09 61.32
CA LEU A 416 -9.80 45.04 59.89
C LEU A 416 -8.35 45.46 59.59
N LEU A 417 -7.83 46.46 60.30
CA LEU A 417 -6.44 46.89 60.19
C LEU A 417 -5.48 45.79 60.65
N LEU A 418 -5.77 45.11 61.77
CA LEU A 418 -5.02 43.95 62.25
C LEU A 418 -5.00 42.81 61.22
N ALA A 419 -6.15 42.43 60.67
CA ALA A 419 -6.21 41.39 59.63
C ALA A 419 -5.38 41.76 58.39
N LYS A 420 -5.41 43.03 57.97
CA LYS A 420 -4.58 43.54 56.87
C LYS A 420 -3.08 43.44 57.18
N ARG A 421 -2.66 43.71 58.43
CA ARG A 421 -1.26 43.58 58.85
C ARG A 421 -0.80 42.13 58.92
N PHE A 422 -1.65 41.21 59.36
CA PHE A 422 -1.35 39.78 59.30
C PHE A 422 -1.16 39.28 57.86
N ARG A 423 -1.99 39.73 56.91
CA ARG A 423 -1.80 39.42 55.48
C ARG A 423 -0.48 39.92 54.90
N ALA A 424 0.01 41.06 55.38
CA ALA A 424 1.29 41.62 54.93
C ALA A 424 2.52 40.85 55.50
N SER A 425 2.33 39.99 56.49
CA SER A 425 3.41 39.16 57.04
C SER A 425 3.69 37.96 56.14
N PRO A 426 4.96 37.68 55.78
CA PRO A 426 5.31 36.59 54.85
C PRO A 426 5.02 35.19 55.39
N MET A 427 4.64 35.07 56.67
CA MET A 427 4.24 33.80 57.29
C MET A 427 2.78 33.41 57.01
N PHE A 428 1.92 34.38 56.67
CA PHE A 428 0.48 34.17 56.47
C PHE A 428 0.06 34.48 55.04
N GLU A 429 -1.00 33.82 54.58
CA GLU A 429 -1.48 33.96 53.20
C GLU A 429 -2.16 35.33 53.00
N ASP A 430 -1.72 36.08 51.99
CA ASP A 430 -2.27 37.39 51.58
C ASP A 430 -3.57 37.20 50.78
N SER A 431 -4.62 36.76 51.47
CA SER A 431 -5.97 36.58 50.91
C SER A 431 -7.02 36.97 51.95
N GLU A 432 -8.06 37.67 51.50
CA GLU A 432 -9.16 38.11 52.37
C GLU A 432 -10.02 36.95 52.87
N GLU A 433 -10.00 35.81 52.17
CA GLU A 433 -10.71 34.60 52.59
C GLU A 433 -9.89 33.72 53.54
N ALA A 434 -8.56 33.75 53.38
CA ALA A 434 -7.61 32.92 54.11
C ALA A 434 -7.21 33.54 55.47
N THR A 435 -7.01 34.85 55.49
CA THR A 435 -6.59 35.62 56.68
C THR A 435 -7.60 36.74 56.97
N LYS A 436 -8.51 36.52 57.93
CA LYS A 436 -9.69 37.37 58.13
C LYS A 436 -10.12 37.51 59.59
N VAL A 437 -10.88 38.58 59.87
CA VAL A 437 -11.61 38.74 61.13
C VAL A 437 -12.79 37.77 61.15
N MET A 438 -12.94 37.06 62.26
CA MET A 438 -13.99 36.07 62.46
C MET A 438 -15.15 36.70 63.25
N GLY A 439 -16.38 36.55 62.73
CA GLY A 439 -17.59 37.11 63.34
C GLY A 439 -17.73 38.63 63.21
N SER A 440 -18.83 39.18 63.71
CA SER A 440 -19.01 40.62 63.84
C SER A 440 -18.33 41.11 65.11
N VAL A 441 -17.35 42.01 64.99
CA VAL A 441 -16.83 42.75 66.15
C VAL A 441 -17.92 43.75 66.56
N PRO A 442 -18.59 43.59 67.72
CA PRO A 442 -19.77 44.38 68.04
C PRO A 442 -19.42 45.87 68.16
N PRO A 443 -20.27 46.79 67.64
CA PRO A 443 -20.14 48.21 67.94
C PRO A 443 -20.40 48.37 69.44
N GLY A 444 -19.36 48.67 70.22
CA GLY A 444 -19.55 48.81 71.66
C GLY A 444 -19.91 50.24 72.03
N GLU A 445 -20.70 50.38 73.09
CA GLU A 445 -21.07 51.68 73.67
C GLU A 445 -19.83 52.49 74.11
N SER A 446 -19.93 53.82 74.17
CA SER A 446 -18.77 54.70 74.42
C SER A 446 -18.12 54.52 75.79
N THR A 447 -18.86 53.93 76.73
CA THR A 447 -18.45 53.66 78.12
C THR A 447 -17.62 52.39 78.27
N ASP A 448 -17.83 51.39 77.41
CA ASP A 448 -17.05 50.16 77.45
C ASP A 448 -15.62 50.45 77.00
N ARG A 449 -14.63 49.81 77.63
CA ARG A 449 -13.23 49.94 77.21
C ARG A 449 -12.64 48.65 76.68
N TRP A 450 -13.31 47.52 76.86
CA TRP A 450 -12.82 46.21 76.44
C TRP A 450 -13.68 45.64 75.31
N PHE A 451 -13.06 44.93 74.38
CA PHE A 451 -13.75 44.15 73.35
C PHE A 451 -12.91 42.93 72.96
N LYS A 452 -13.58 41.89 72.45
CA LYS A 452 -12.93 40.68 71.94
C LYS A 452 -13.06 40.61 70.42
N LEU A 453 -12.04 40.05 69.77
CA LEU A 453 -12.07 39.78 68.34
C LEU A 453 -11.36 38.47 68.03
N GLY A 454 -11.91 37.73 67.07
CA GLY A 454 -11.31 36.52 66.54
C GLY A 454 -10.65 36.78 65.20
N LEU A 455 -9.52 36.12 64.92
CA LEU A 455 -8.83 36.14 63.64
C LEU A 455 -8.58 34.70 63.18
N GLN A 456 -8.83 34.43 61.91
CA GLN A 456 -8.36 33.24 61.22
C GLN A 456 -7.10 33.61 60.44
N LEU A 457 -6.02 32.86 60.62
CA LEU A 457 -4.73 33.07 59.95
C LEU A 457 -4.33 31.77 59.24
N LYS A 458 -4.25 31.78 57.92
CA LYS A 458 -3.77 30.62 57.16
C LYS A 458 -2.27 30.74 56.91
N LEU A 459 -1.53 29.66 57.16
CA LEU A 459 -0.08 29.61 56.96
C LEU A 459 0.25 29.39 55.48
N VAL A 460 1.26 30.09 54.97
CA VAL A 460 1.79 29.87 53.60
C VAL A 460 2.38 28.46 53.46
N HIS A 461 2.94 27.93 54.55
CA HIS A 461 3.50 26.59 54.61
C HIS A 461 2.82 25.79 55.73
N PRO A 462 1.98 24.78 55.40
CA PRO A 462 1.33 23.92 56.38
C PRO A 462 2.32 23.20 57.29
N ILE A 463 1.98 23.07 58.57
CA ILE A 463 2.79 22.31 59.53
C ILE A 463 2.39 20.85 59.44
N GLN A 464 3.27 19.99 58.92
CA GLN A 464 3.06 18.54 58.95
C GLN A 464 3.55 17.98 60.29
N MET A 465 2.61 17.46 61.09
CA MET A 465 2.89 16.71 62.30
C MET A 465 2.86 15.23 61.94
N ASP A 466 4.03 14.62 61.70
CA ASP A 466 4.12 13.15 61.63
C ASP A 466 4.58 12.62 62.98
N ASP A 467 3.72 11.82 63.61
CA ASP A 467 4.01 11.09 64.85
C ASP A 467 5.10 10.05 64.57
N MET A 468 6.29 10.28 65.12
CA MET A 468 7.37 9.30 65.15
C MET A 468 7.23 8.38 66.37
N GLU A 469 6.18 7.55 66.40
CA GLU A 469 6.23 6.28 67.15
C GLU A 469 6.45 5.14 66.17
N GLY A 470 7.73 4.82 65.93
CA GLY A 470 8.10 3.66 65.14
C GLY A 470 9.49 3.75 64.53
N SER A 471 10.54 3.67 65.34
CA SER A 471 11.85 3.16 64.92
C SER A 471 12.65 2.68 66.13
N PRO A 472 13.42 1.59 66.04
CA PRO A 472 13.54 0.61 64.95
C PRO A 472 12.61 -0.61 65.11
#